data_AF-A0A1G3QSX7-F1
#
_entry.id   AF-A0A1G3QSX7-F1
#
_cell.length_a   1.000
_cell.length_b   1.000
_cell.length_c   1.000
_cell.angle_alpha   90.00
_cell.angle_beta   90.00
_cell.angle_gamma   90.00
#
_symmetry.space_group_name_H-M   'P 1'
#
loop_
_entity.id
_entity.type
_entity.pdbx_description
1 polymer ?
#
loop_
_entity_poly.entity_id
_entity_poly.type
_entity_poly.pdbx_seq_one_letter_code
_entity_poly.pdbx_strand_id
1 'polypeptide(L)' 'MNEEDILAGIAALRSGWRDSRDRRLFCKRELAAQGKDAAGVRHDGEYKRLKKTQRHYTKLIRRLERILNRKRARHEKKD' A
#
# COMPACT_ATOMS: atom_id res chain seq x y z
N MET A 1 -16.46 -13.72 -4.84
CA MET A 1 -15.82 -12.46 -5.24
C MET A 1 -15.66 -12.50 -6.75
N ASN A 2 -16.43 -11.69 -7.45
CA ASN A 2 -16.35 -11.56 -8.91
C ASN A 2 -15.11 -10.73 -9.29
N GLU A 3 -14.89 -10.50 -10.58
CA GLU A 3 -13.72 -9.72 -11.03
C GLU A 3 -13.81 -8.24 -10.65
N GLU A 4 -15.01 -7.66 -10.73
CA GLU A 4 -15.29 -6.28 -10.36
C GLU A 4 -14.98 -5.99 -8.89
N ASP A 5 -15.38 -6.88 -7.98
CA ASP A 5 -15.08 -6.81 -6.55
C ASP A 5 -13.55 -6.78 -6.30
N ILE A 6 -12.78 -7.60 -7.03
CA ILE A 6 -11.33 -7.67 -6.89
C ILE A 6 -10.69 -6.35 -7.36
N LEU A 7 -11.14 -5.84 -8.51
CA LEU A 7 -10.66 -4.57 -9.07
C LEU A 7 -10.99 -3.39 -8.16
N ALA A 8 -12.23 -3.32 -7.65
CA ALA A 8 -12.64 -2.32 -6.67
C ALA A 8 -11.81 -2.41 -5.39
N GLY A 9 -11.55 -3.62 -4.89
CA GLY A 9 -10.68 -3.87 -3.74
C GLY A 9 -9.24 -3.38 -3.99
N ILE A 10 -8.66 -3.66 -5.17
CA ILE A 10 -7.33 -3.15 -5.54
C ILE A 10 -7.34 -1.62 -5.60
N ALA A 11 -8.36 -1.00 -6.19
CA ALA A 11 -8.46 0.45 -6.29
C ALA A 11 -8.55 1.12 -4.91
N ALA A 12 -9.37 0.59 -4.01
CA ALA A 12 -9.49 1.07 -2.63
C ALA A 12 -8.15 0.94 -1.87
N LEU A 13 -7.48 -0.21 -1.98
CA LEU A 13 -6.17 -0.41 -1.35
C LEU A 13 -5.09 0.49 -1.95
N ARG A 14 -5.12 0.77 -3.26
CA ARG A 14 -4.21 1.73 -3.91
C ARG A 14 -4.46 3.15 -3.39
N SER A 15 -5.71 3.53 -3.15
CA SER A 15 -6.06 4.82 -2.53
C SER A 15 -5.45 4.92 -1.12
N GLY A 16 -5.69 3.93 -0.25
CA GLY A 16 -5.09 3.89 1.08
C GLY A 16 -3.55 3.86 1.06
N TRP A 17 -2.95 3.19 0.08
CA TRP A 17 -1.51 3.21 -0.11
C TRP A 17 -0.99 4.62 -0.44
N ARG A 18 -1.69 5.38 -1.30
CA ARG A 18 -1.33 6.77 -1.64
C ARG A 18 -1.48 7.69 -0.43
N ASP A 19 -2.60 7.64 0.28
CA ASP A 19 -2.80 8.44 1.50
C ASP A 19 -1.71 8.16 2.55
N SER A 20 -1.42 6.89 2.82
CA SER A 20 -0.32 6.55 3.74
C SER A 20 1.07 6.96 3.22
N ARG A 21 1.27 7.09 1.90
CA ARG A 21 2.47 7.66 1.28
C ARG A 21 2.58 9.14 1.55
N ASP A 22 1.51 9.88 1.30
CA ASP A 22 1.51 11.33 1.44
C ASP A 22 1.70 11.72 2.91
N ARG A 23 1.00 11.04 3.84
CA ARG A 23 1.22 11.20 5.28
C ARG A 23 2.64 10.86 5.70
N ARG A 24 3.26 9.81 5.13
CA ARG A 24 4.66 9.44 5.46
C ARG A 24 5.64 10.50 4.98
N LEU A 25 5.41 11.07 3.80
CA LEU A 25 6.26 12.13 3.25
C LEU A 25 6.10 13.41 4.07
N PHE A 26 4.87 13.76 4.44
CA PHE A 26 4.58 14.87 5.35
C PHE A 26 5.27 14.68 6.69
N CYS A 27 5.07 13.54 7.37
CA CYS A 27 5.72 13.20 8.62
C CYS A 27 7.25 13.29 8.52
N LYS A 28 7.86 12.79 7.43
CA LYS A 28 9.30 12.94 7.20
C LYS A 28 9.74 14.41 7.13
N ARG A 29 8.96 15.27 6.46
CA ARG A 29 9.25 16.71 6.35
C ARG A 29 9.16 17.40 7.70
N GLU A 30 8.10 17.13 8.46
CA GLU A 30 7.90 17.68 9.81
C GLU A 30 9.04 17.29 10.76
N LEU A 31 9.41 16.01 10.78
CA LEU A 31 10.50 15.53 11.62
C LEU A 31 11.85 16.15 11.23
N ALA A 32 12.09 16.36 9.93
CA ALA A 32 13.29 17.05 9.46
C ALA A 32 13.28 18.54 9.87
N ALA A 33 12.12 19.22 9.80
CA ALA A 33 11.96 20.60 10.25
C ALA A 33 12.18 20.75 11.77
N GLN A 34 11.89 19.71 12.55
CA GLN A 34 12.19 19.62 13.99
C GLN A 34 13.67 19.31 14.28
N GLY A 35 14.54 19.27 13.26
CA GLY A 35 15.96 18.99 13.42
C GLY A 35 16.31 17.50 13.60
N LYS A 36 15.35 16.58 13.40
CA LYS A 36 15.71 15.14 13.39
C LYS A 36 16.50 14.81 12.13
N ASP A 37 17.62 14.13 12.35
CA ASP A 37 18.43 13.58 11.29
C ASP A 37 17.76 12.35 10.65
N ALA A 38 18.39 11.79 9.62
CA ALA A 38 17.86 10.62 8.93
C ALA A 38 17.72 9.38 9.82
N ALA A 39 18.55 9.22 10.87
CA ALA A 39 18.36 8.16 11.84
C ALA A 39 17.13 8.44 12.72
N GLY A 40 17.02 9.65 13.28
CA GLY A 40 15.89 10.08 14.10
C GLY A 40 14.54 9.89 13.41
N VAL A 41 14.43 10.27 12.13
CA VAL A 41 13.22 10.02 11.32
C VAL A 41 12.92 8.52 11.18
N ARG A 42 13.94 7.69 10.94
CA ARG A 42 13.76 6.24 10.80
C ARG A 42 13.33 5.57 12.09
N HIS A 43 13.72 6.13 13.25
CA HIS A 43 13.36 5.61 14.56
C HIS A 43 12.01 6.11 15.07
N ASP A 44 11.48 7.19 14.50
CA ASP A 44 10.18 7.77 14.83
C ASP A 44 9.03 6.76 14.70
N GLY A 45 8.17 6.74 15.73
CA GLY A 45 7.08 5.77 15.86
C GLY A 45 6.03 5.93 14.76
N GLU A 46 5.65 7.17 14.44
CA GLU A 46 4.63 7.45 13.43
C GLU A 46 5.16 7.17 12.03
N TYR A 47 6.38 7.59 11.74
CA TYR A 47 7.04 7.26 10.48
C TYR A 47 7.13 5.75 10.25
N LYS A 48 7.50 4.98 11.29
CA LYS A 48 7.51 3.51 11.27
C LYS A 48 6.12 2.92 11.04
N ARG A 49 5.10 3.45 11.71
CA ARG A 49 3.70 3.00 11.56
C ARG A 49 3.24 3.18 10.11
N LEU A 50 3.40 4.37 9.55
CA LEU A 50 3.03 4.67 8.16
C LEU A 50 3.79 3.80 7.14
N LYS A 51 5.08 3.55 7.39
CA LYS A 51 5.88 2.61 6.58
C LYS A 51 5.35 1.17 6.66
N LYS A 52 4.92 0.70 7.84
CA LYS A 52 4.29 -0.62 8.00
C LYS A 52 2.94 -0.67 7.28
N THR A 53 2.14 0.38 7.37
CA THR A 53 0.85 0.50 6.67
C THR A 53 1.01 0.41 5.15
N GLN A 54 1.96 1.14 4.55
CA GLN A 54 2.27 1.02 3.12
C GLN A 54 2.64 -0.43 2.73
N ARG A 55 3.49 -1.08 3.52
CA ARG A 55 3.87 -2.49 3.28
C ARG A 55 2.67 -3.43 3.37
N HIS A 56 1.76 -3.18 4.31
CA HIS A 56 0.53 -3.94 4.44
C HIS A 56 -0.36 -3.81 3.20
N TYR A 57 -0.62 -2.59 2.74
CA TYR A 57 -1.36 -2.36 1.50
C TYR A 57 -0.70 -3.03 0.28
N THR A 58 0.62 -2.92 0.12
CA THR A 58 1.34 -3.60 -0.98
C THR A 58 1.15 -5.12 -0.93
N LYS A 59 1.17 -5.74 0.26
CA LYS A 59 0.92 -7.19 0.40
C LYS A 59 -0.50 -7.57 -0.03
N LEU A 60 -1.50 -6.77 0.37
CA LEU A 60 -2.90 -7.01 0.02
C LEU A 60 -3.15 -6.83 -1.48
N ILE A 61 -2.62 -5.76 -2.08
CA ILE A 61 -2.71 -5.51 -3.53
C ILE A 61 -2.15 -6.72 -4.31
N ARG A 62 -0.93 -7.16 -3.97
CA ARG A 62 -0.31 -8.34 -4.61
C ARG A 62 -1.09 -9.64 -4.39
N ARG A 63 -1.83 -9.76 -3.29
CA ARG A 63 -2.71 -10.92 -3.05
C ARG A 63 -3.90 -10.88 -4.00
N LEU A 64 -4.57 -9.74 -4.12
CA LEU A 64 -5.71 -9.56 -5.01
C LEU A 64 -5.31 -9.69 -6.48
N GLU A 65 -4.20 -9.10 -6.90
CA GLU A 65 -3.66 -9.23 -8.27
C GLU A 65 -3.38 -10.70 -8.63
N ARG A 66 -2.83 -11.49 -7.69
CA ARG A 66 -2.64 -12.94 -7.90
C ARG A 66 -3.95 -13.70 -8.04
N ILE A 67 -4.98 -13.33 -7.28
CA ILE A 67 -6.31 -13.95 -7.40
C ILE A 67 -6.93 -13.60 -8.77
N LEU A 68 -6.86 -12.33 -9.17
CA LEU A 68 -7.35 -11.84 -10.46
C LEU A 68 -6.70 -12.59 -11.63
N ASN A 69 -5.36 -12.68 -11.63
CA ASN A 69 -4.61 -13.35 -12.70
C ASN A 69 -4.97 -14.85 -12.79
N ARG A 70 -5.14 -15.52 -11.65
CA ARG A 70 -5.59 -16.93 -11.63
C ARG A 70 -7.00 -17.10 -12.17
N LYS A 71 -7.88 -16.12 -11.97
CA LYS A 71 -9.26 -16.16 -12.49
C LYS A 71 -9.25 -15.96 -14.01
N ARG A 72 -8.53 -14.96 -14.51
CA ARG A 72 -8.36 -14.70 -15.95
C ARG A 72 -7.78 -15.91 -16.69
N ALA A 73 -6.71 -16.50 -16.17
CA ALA A 73 -6.10 -17.71 -16.74
C ALA A 73 -7.03 -18.94 -16.73
N ARG A 74 -8.08 -18.99 -15.89
CA ARG A 74 -9.10 -20.04 -15.92
C ARG A 74 -10.19 -19.78 -16.96
N HIS A 75 -10.47 -18.51 -17.28
CA HIS A 75 -11.38 -18.13 -18.36
C HIS A 75 -10.72 -18.43 -19.71
N GLU A 76 -9.47 -18.02 -19.91
CA GLU A 76 -8.69 -18.29 -21.15
C GLU A 76 -8.49 -19.78 -21.47
N LYS A 77 -8.65 -20.69 -20.50
CA LYS A 77 -8.55 -22.15 -20.71
C LYS A 77 -9.89 -22.81 -21.05
N LYS A 78 -10.99 -22.06 -20.95
CA LYS A 78 -12.35 -22.55 -21.19
C LYS A 78 -12.92 -22.06 -22.52
N ASP A 79 -12.32 -21.02 -23.08
CA ASP A 79 -12.51 -20.55 -24.46
C ASP A 79 -11.52 -21.27 -25.38
#